data_AF-A0A820QIZ8-F1
#
_entry.id   AF-A0A820QIZ8-F1
#
_cell.length_a   1.000
_cell.length_b   1.000
_cell.length_c   1.000
_cell.angle_alpha   90.00
_cell.angle_beta   90.00
_cell.angle_gamma   90.00
#
_symmetry.space_group_name_H-M   'P 1'
#
loop_
_entity.id
_entity.type
_entity.pdbx_description
1 polymer ?
#
loop_
_entity_poly.entity_id
_entity_poly.type
_entity_poly.pdbx_seq_one_letter_code
_entity_poly.pdbx_strand_id
1 'polypeptide(L)'
;ICNALNVIQRYQFLFHLPQTIERSVKREEYEKVINDLVRARTAFEKVNSRVFRNIQQEIEQQIQNLRILFRQRLTEFPSSIDNQQLFIRYLYSLDPRVDSVWDCIIHQKAALIHVLHSCVVHHRTQQQQQPYNIRGHDQACHVLATAFSHLWHLIQLYLRKRLYPLSERSEEIDRTYTHKASEFLTLTKEIIQTFISIIRLNLLNRSSPTSNSTSSQEDNLYVNHDEIDQRFKTLPHCVQNCRLCVLHLVSLDIQPDFKKDLQQLMFDLRLECFQVIIDYACLEVSRLNTQETWELEYDEQLGFHTKLPNLFYDIIVQKANIIDENFFEDKEAKRQADRAVCRLLNDFASVFKCLIKDCSSTTSNSMETLSTSTIIITSSEHLSKTLRLIIILNNFSYTRRFIVPRLKKILLNYGFHDMDHVYDKIEIIYKRDVEQLLDIVKNEYFRPFLHRLESRMYAGRFDWATHTRVISVKDYVKHIILDLARVHAEVYSISSPLVFIVLSRILSTLVNELSKLYSKINQFSNAGGMQACLDLNALQKSFERCMDSDTSNKLKEIISKIPDAAEHIESNGLTDMLNIFLKQMKRYLISFQDVQQQHTE
;
A
#
# COMPACT_ATOMS: atom_id res chain seq x y z
N ILE A 1 34.51 38.71 82.20
CA ILE A 1 35.59 38.00 81.48
C ILE A 1 35.39 36.47 81.49
N CYS A 2 35.11 35.83 82.64
CA CYS A 2 34.85 34.38 82.71
C CYS A 2 33.66 33.87 81.85
N ASN A 3 32.56 34.62 81.73
CA ASN A 3 31.43 34.22 80.86
C ASN A 3 31.74 34.27 79.36
N ALA A 4 32.62 35.17 78.91
CA ALA A 4 33.00 35.25 77.49
C ALA A 4 33.95 34.10 77.11
N LEU A 5 34.88 33.74 77.99
CA LEU A 5 35.80 32.61 77.81
C LEU A 5 35.07 31.25 77.79
N ASN A 6 34.09 31.03 78.66
CA ASN A 6 33.27 29.82 78.65
C ASN A 6 32.41 29.70 77.38
N VAL A 7 31.89 30.81 76.86
CA VAL A 7 31.14 30.83 75.58
C VAL A 7 32.09 30.57 74.41
N ILE A 8 33.29 31.15 74.39
CA ILE A 8 34.28 30.90 73.33
C ILE A 8 34.78 29.45 73.35
N GLN A 9 35.03 28.84 74.52
CA GLN A 9 35.42 27.43 74.63
C GLN A 9 34.29 26.48 74.22
N ARG A 10 33.03 26.78 74.58
CA ARG A 10 31.87 25.94 74.25
C ARG A 10 31.48 26.00 72.77
N TYR A 11 31.85 27.08 72.08
CA TYR A 11 31.53 27.33 70.68
C TYR A 11 32.78 27.49 69.79
N GLN A 12 33.95 26.99 70.22
CA GLN A 12 35.21 27.07 69.47
C GLN A 12 35.09 26.44 68.07
N PHE A 13 34.23 25.42 67.93
CA PHE A 13 33.92 24.79 66.65
C PHE A 13 33.27 25.74 65.63
N LEU A 14 32.51 26.77 66.08
CA LEU A 14 31.86 27.74 65.19
C LEU A 14 32.87 28.68 64.50
N PHE A 15 34.03 28.92 65.11
CA PHE A 15 35.08 29.79 64.55
C PHE A 15 35.93 29.07 63.49
N HIS A 16 36.07 27.74 63.58
CA HIS A 16 36.78 26.93 62.59
C HIS A 16 35.86 26.34 61.51
N LEU A 17 34.55 26.48 61.68
CA LEU A 17 33.53 25.93 60.81
C LEU A 17 33.65 26.41 59.35
N PRO A 18 33.81 27.72 59.05
CA PRO A 18 33.85 28.20 57.67
C PRO A 18 35.02 27.62 56.86
N GLN A 19 36.21 27.53 57.46
CA GLN A 19 37.40 26.93 56.83
C GLN A 19 37.27 25.41 56.65
N THR A 20 36.59 24.75 57.59
CA THR A 20 36.36 23.30 57.54
C THR A 20 35.32 22.95 56.48
N ILE A 21 34.27 23.77 56.34
CA ILE A 21 33.26 23.68 55.28
C ILE A 21 33.93 23.89 53.92
N GLU A 22 34.72 24.95 53.74
CA GLU A 22 35.34 25.22 52.45
C GLU A 22 36.28 24.08 51.99
N ARG A 23 37.04 23.48 52.92
CA ARG A 23 37.88 22.31 52.65
C ARG A 23 37.07 21.04 52.35
N SER A 24 35.96 20.85 53.04
CA SER A 24 35.11 19.65 52.89
C SER A 24 34.25 19.71 51.62
N VAL A 25 33.84 20.91 51.19
CA VAL A 25 33.18 21.15 49.91
C VAL A 25 34.12 20.86 48.74
N LYS A 26 35.40 21.23 48.84
CA LYS A 26 36.43 20.88 47.84
C LYS A 26 36.73 19.38 47.75
N ARG A 27 36.38 18.61 48.79
CA ARG A 27 36.54 17.14 48.85
C ARG A 27 35.26 16.38 48.54
N GLU A 28 34.18 17.07 48.16
CA GLU A 28 32.85 16.51 47.90
C GLU A 28 32.23 15.74 49.10
N GLU A 29 32.69 16.01 50.33
CA GLU A 29 32.16 15.40 51.55
C GLU A 29 30.89 16.12 52.04
N TYR A 30 29.87 16.20 51.18
CA TYR A 30 28.68 17.03 51.37
C TYR A 30 27.85 16.65 52.61
N GLU A 31 27.78 15.37 52.97
CA GLU A 31 27.04 14.90 54.14
C GLU A 31 27.62 15.43 55.47
N LYS A 32 28.95 15.49 55.57
CA LYS A 32 29.63 16.04 56.76
C LYS A 32 29.40 17.55 56.86
N VAL A 33 29.52 18.25 55.72
CA VAL A 33 29.26 19.69 55.62
C VAL A 33 27.86 20.04 56.11
N ILE A 34 26.86 19.26 55.69
CA ILE A 34 25.46 19.48 56.06
C ILE A 34 25.23 19.23 57.55
N ASN A 35 25.76 18.12 58.09
CA ASN A 35 25.64 17.82 59.51
C ASN A 35 26.30 18.92 60.38
N ASP A 36 27.45 19.43 59.95
CA ASP A 36 28.15 20.53 60.63
C ASP A 36 27.39 21.86 60.53
N LEU A 37 26.75 22.15 59.39
CA LEU A 37 25.89 23.32 59.20
C LEU A 37 24.59 23.26 60.01
N VAL A 38 23.94 22.09 60.10
CA VAL A 38 22.75 21.89 60.93
C VAL A 38 23.09 22.00 62.42
N ARG A 39 24.22 21.43 62.85
CA ARG A 39 24.76 21.60 64.22
C ARG A 39 25.09 23.06 64.53
N ALA A 40 25.67 23.78 63.57
CA ALA A 40 25.94 25.20 63.73
C ALA A 40 24.65 26.01 63.88
N ARG A 41 23.65 25.77 63.03
CA ARG A 41 22.35 26.46 63.08
C ARG A 41 21.63 26.24 64.41
N THR A 42 21.57 25.01 64.91
CA THR A 42 20.97 24.69 66.23
C THR A 42 21.76 25.27 67.41
N ALA A 43 23.08 25.46 67.28
CA ALA A 43 23.90 26.13 68.27
C ALA A 43 23.66 27.66 68.29
N PHE A 44 23.45 28.29 67.14
CA PHE A 44 23.15 29.72 67.04
C PHE A 44 21.75 30.09 67.53
N GLU A 45 20.76 29.20 67.42
CA GLU A 45 19.43 29.42 68.01
C GLU A 45 19.47 29.62 69.55
N LYS A 46 20.52 29.14 70.22
CA LYS A 46 20.69 29.23 71.68
C LYS A 46 21.57 30.40 72.13
N VAL A 47 22.20 31.15 71.22
CA VAL A 47 23.21 32.18 71.56
C VAL A 47 22.99 33.47 70.78
N ASN A 48 22.48 34.51 71.44
CA ASN A 48 22.37 35.85 70.89
C ASN A 48 23.51 36.75 71.38
N SER A 49 24.63 36.81 70.66
CA SER A 49 25.72 37.75 70.96
C SER A 49 26.21 38.46 69.69
N ARG A 50 26.64 39.73 69.82
CA ARG A 50 27.10 40.57 68.70
C ARG A 50 28.34 40.03 67.98
N VAL A 51 29.15 39.22 68.66
CA VAL A 51 30.40 38.63 68.13
C VAL A 51 30.10 37.51 67.13
N PHE A 52 29.00 36.79 67.30
CA PHE A 52 28.60 35.69 66.41
C PHE A 52 27.90 36.16 65.14
N ARG A 53 27.55 37.45 65.03
CA ARG A 53 26.79 37.97 63.89
C ARG A 53 27.55 37.89 62.56
N ASN A 54 28.85 38.17 62.57
CA ASN A 54 29.71 38.08 61.39
C ASN A 54 29.88 36.62 60.94
N ILE A 55 30.07 35.71 61.89
CA ILE A 55 30.20 34.26 61.63
C ILE A 55 28.87 33.69 61.15
N GLN A 56 27.75 34.16 61.69
CA GLN A 56 26.41 33.80 61.25
C GLN A 56 26.15 34.27 59.81
N GLN A 57 26.56 35.49 59.44
CA GLN A 57 26.47 35.98 58.06
C GLN A 57 27.33 35.16 57.09
N GLU A 58 28.56 34.81 57.49
CA GLU A 58 29.47 34.00 56.67
C GLU A 58 28.94 32.57 56.48
N ILE A 59 28.38 31.96 57.53
CA ILE A 59 27.74 30.64 57.46
C ILE A 59 26.47 30.69 56.60
N GLU A 60 25.63 31.73 56.73
CA GLU A 60 24.44 31.89 55.88
C GLU A 60 24.82 32.08 54.41
N GLN A 61 25.90 32.81 54.12
CA GLN A 61 26.45 32.96 52.77
C GLN A 61 26.97 31.63 52.21
N GLN A 62 27.64 30.81 53.02
CA GLN A 62 28.07 29.46 52.63
C GLN A 62 26.89 28.51 52.39
N ILE A 63 25.84 28.57 53.23
CA ILE A 63 24.58 27.84 53.00
C ILE A 63 23.96 28.25 51.67
N GLN A 64 23.94 29.55 51.36
CA GLN A 64 23.39 30.05 50.11
C GLN A 64 24.22 29.59 48.89
N ASN A 65 25.55 29.59 48.98
CA ASN A 65 26.43 29.08 47.93
C ASN A 65 26.22 27.58 47.68
N LEU A 66 26.09 26.79 48.75
CA LEU A 66 25.79 25.35 48.66
C LEU A 66 24.42 25.09 48.06
N ARG A 67 23.41 25.90 48.38
CA ARG A 67 22.08 25.83 47.76
C ARG A 67 22.16 26.06 46.25
N ILE A 68 22.92 27.06 45.81
CA ILE A 68 23.12 27.33 44.37
C ILE A 68 23.81 26.14 43.71
N LEU A 69 24.86 25.59 44.32
CA LEU A 69 25.60 24.45 43.80
C LEU A 69 24.73 23.19 43.70
N PHE A 70 23.95 22.86 44.73
CA PHE A 70 23.06 21.69 44.69
C PHE A 70 21.90 21.88 43.71
N ARG A 71 21.37 23.10 43.56
CA ARG A 71 20.39 23.40 42.50
C ARG A 71 20.99 23.23 41.10
N GLN A 72 22.22 23.70 40.88
CA GLN A 72 22.93 23.50 39.61
C GLN A 72 23.12 22.01 39.31
N ARG A 73 23.57 21.21 40.29
CA ARG A 73 23.69 19.75 40.12
C ARG A 73 22.35 19.04 39.93
N LEU A 74 21.24 19.55 40.49
CA LEU A 74 19.90 19.03 40.23
C LEU A 74 19.36 19.39 38.84
N THR A 75 19.89 20.43 38.20
CA THR A 75 19.53 20.81 36.83
C THR A 75 20.34 20.07 35.76
N GLU A 76 21.36 19.29 36.14
CA GLU A 76 22.12 18.45 35.20
C GLU A 76 21.24 17.31 34.66
N PHE A 77 21.14 17.21 33.33
CA PHE A 77 20.36 16.21 32.62
C PHE A 77 21.23 15.50 31.57
N PRO A 78 21.29 14.15 31.55
CA PRO A 78 20.60 13.20 32.44
C PRO A 78 21.35 12.98 33.77
N SER A 79 20.62 12.95 34.88
CA SER A 79 21.15 12.58 36.21
C SER A 79 20.48 11.32 36.75
N SER A 80 21.20 10.52 37.54
CA SER A 80 20.65 9.31 38.15
C SER A 80 19.65 9.66 39.26
N ILE A 81 18.66 8.78 39.46
CA ILE A 81 17.65 8.94 40.51
C ILE A 81 18.30 9.02 41.89
N ASP A 82 19.35 8.24 42.15
CA ASP A 82 20.06 8.22 43.42
C ASP A 82 20.74 9.56 43.72
N ASN A 83 21.38 10.16 42.71
CA ASN A 83 22.00 11.48 42.85
C ASN A 83 20.94 12.56 43.07
N GLN A 84 19.83 12.51 42.34
CA GLN A 84 18.71 13.44 42.52
C GLN A 84 18.13 13.34 43.94
N GLN A 85 17.86 12.13 44.43
CA GLN A 85 17.38 11.90 45.80
C GLN A 85 18.38 12.40 46.85
N LEU A 86 19.69 12.19 46.64
CA LEU A 86 20.73 12.63 47.54
C LEU A 86 20.78 14.16 47.64
N PHE A 87 20.80 14.87 46.49
CA PHE A 87 20.81 16.33 46.47
C PHE A 87 19.51 16.95 46.98
N ILE A 88 18.36 16.29 46.75
CA ILE A 88 17.07 16.67 47.35
C ILE A 88 17.13 16.58 48.88
N ARG A 89 17.67 15.49 49.44
CA ARG A 89 17.83 15.34 50.90
C ARG A 89 18.75 16.41 51.47
N TYR A 90 19.85 16.70 50.76
CA TYR A 90 20.78 17.76 51.13
C TYR A 90 20.13 19.14 51.13
N LEU A 91 19.34 19.48 50.11
CA LEU A 91 18.61 20.74 50.08
C LEU A 91 17.55 20.83 51.18
N TYR A 92 16.82 19.76 51.47
CA TYR A 92 15.83 19.74 52.55
C TYR A 92 16.45 19.98 53.93
N SER A 93 17.59 19.36 54.20
CA SER A 93 18.32 19.55 55.46
C SER A 93 18.84 20.97 55.67
N LEU A 94 19.11 21.70 54.58
CA LEU A 94 19.55 23.09 54.60
C LEU A 94 18.40 24.10 54.63
N ASP A 95 17.27 23.78 53.98
CA ASP A 95 16.05 24.57 54.05
C ASP A 95 14.77 23.72 53.94
N PRO A 96 14.05 23.51 55.05
CA PRO A 96 12.78 22.79 55.03
C PRO A 96 11.62 23.58 54.40
N ARG A 97 11.79 24.88 54.10
CA ARG A 97 10.69 25.77 53.66
C ARG A 97 10.47 25.77 52.15
N VAL A 98 11.46 25.36 51.36
CA VAL A 98 11.39 25.37 49.89
C VAL A 98 11.20 23.95 49.37
N ASP A 99 10.21 23.76 48.49
CA ASP A 99 9.96 22.46 47.88
C ASP A 99 10.92 22.18 46.71
N SER A 100 12.16 21.87 47.07
CA SER A 100 13.25 21.56 46.13
C SER A 100 12.95 20.39 45.18
N VAL A 101 12.03 19.48 45.55
CA VAL A 101 11.61 18.37 44.69
C VAL A 101 10.77 18.86 43.53
N TRP A 102 9.82 19.76 43.78
CA TRP A 102 8.96 20.32 42.74
C TRP A 102 9.76 21.16 41.73
N ASP A 103 10.71 21.96 42.21
CA ASP A 103 11.64 22.71 41.34
C ASP A 103 12.45 21.77 40.43
N CYS A 104 12.89 20.63 40.96
CA CYS A 104 13.61 19.61 40.19
C CYS A 104 12.72 18.98 39.11
N ILE A 105 11.46 18.66 39.43
CA ILE A 105 10.49 18.09 38.48
C ILE A 105 10.22 19.05 37.32
N ILE A 106 10.03 20.34 37.60
CA ILE A 106 9.81 21.36 36.55
C ILE A 106 11.03 21.46 35.63
N HIS A 107 12.25 21.49 36.19
CA HIS A 107 13.47 21.56 35.39
C HIS A 107 13.68 20.31 34.54
N GLN A 108 13.47 19.12 35.11
CA GLN A 108 13.57 17.86 34.37
C GLN A 108 12.54 17.77 33.25
N LYS A 109 11.30 18.22 33.47
CA LYS A 109 10.30 18.34 32.41
C LYS A 109 10.80 19.27 31.30
N ALA A 110 11.26 20.47 31.64
CA ALA A 110 11.70 21.45 30.65
C ALA A 110 12.90 20.92 29.82
N ALA A 111 13.85 20.27 30.49
CA ALA A 111 14.99 19.61 29.85
C ALA A 111 14.53 18.47 28.92
N LEU A 112 13.59 17.62 29.38
CA LEU A 112 13.03 16.53 28.57
C LEU A 112 12.34 17.06 27.31
N ILE A 113 11.49 18.07 27.44
CA ILE A 113 10.80 18.71 26.31
C ILE A 113 11.82 19.31 25.33
N HIS A 114 12.84 19.99 25.85
CA HIS A 114 13.90 20.56 25.02
C HIS A 114 14.69 19.48 24.24
N VAL A 115 15.01 18.35 24.88
CA VAL A 115 15.70 17.22 24.22
C VAL A 115 14.78 16.55 23.19
N LEU A 116 13.50 16.40 23.47
CA LEU A 116 12.53 15.87 22.49
C LEU A 116 12.45 16.79 21.26
N HIS A 117 12.37 18.11 21.44
CA HIS A 117 12.40 19.06 20.33
C HIS A 117 13.74 19.05 19.58
N SER A 118 14.86 18.93 20.28
CA SER A 118 16.18 18.91 19.63
C SER A 118 16.37 17.68 18.75
N CYS A 119 15.80 16.52 19.11
CA CYS A 119 15.78 15.31 18.27
C CYS A 119 15.14 15.58 16.90
N VAL A 120 14.12 16.43 16.82
CA VAL A 120 13.44 16.79 15.56
C VAL A 120 14.25 17.78 14.72
N VAL A 121 14.83 18.79 15.37
CA VAL A 121 15.62 19.83 14.68
C VAL A 121 16.87 19.23 14.05
N HIS A 122 17.57 18.35 14.78
CA HIS A 122 18.74 17.63 14.26
C HIS A 122 18.38 16.69 13.11
N HIS A 123 17.20 16.06 13.15
CA HIS A 123 16.72 15.23 12.05
C HIS A 123 16.43 16.06 10.78
N ARG A 124 15.76 17.22 10.91
CA ARG A 124 15.47 18.11 9.77
C ARG A 124 16.72 18.70 9.13
N THR A 125 17.73 19.07 9.92
CA THR A 125 19.00 19.59 9.40
C THR A 125 19.85 18.48 8.77
N GLN A 126 19.84 17.27 9.32
CA GLN A 126 20.54 16.14 8.72
C GLN A 126 19.89 15.65 7.43
N GLN A 127 18.55 15.66 7.31
CA GLN A 127 17.85 15.33 6.05
C GLN A 127 18.27 16.22 4.87
N GLN A 128 18.68 17.46 5.11
CA GLN A 128 19.18 18.37 4.06
C GLN A 128 20.62 18.07 3.60
N GLN A 129 21.43 17.37 4.41
CA GLN A 129 22.84 17.08 4.12
C GLN A 129 23.09 15.61 3.76
N GLN A 130 22.32 14.69 4.34
CA GLN A 130 22.22 13.28 3.96
C GLN A 130 20.77 12.80 4.21
N PRO A 131 20.02 12.35 3.18
CA PRO A 131 18.60 11.99 3.32
C PRO A 131 18.31 10.78 4.23
N TYR A 132 19.34 10.11 4.77
CA TYR A 132 19.23 8.73 5.26
C TYR A 132 19.44 8.53 6.76
N ASN A 133 19.40 9.59 7.59
CA ASN A 133 19.67 9.42 9.03
C ASN A 133 18.39 9.14 9.85
N ILE A 134 18.05 7.85 9.92
CA ILE A 134 16.92 7.21 10.62
C ILE A 134 16.95 7.42 12.16
N ARG A 135 17.94 8.14 12.72
CA ARG A 135 18.22 8.12 14.17
C ARG A 135 17.32 9.02 15.04
N GLY A 136 16.58 9.96 14.45
CA GLY A 136 15.86 10.99 15.21
C GLY A 136 14.67 10.46 16.03
N HIS A 137 13.85 9.57 15.46
CA HIS A 137 12.67 9.02 16.13
C HIS A 137 13.03 7.92 17.15
N ASP A 138 14.05 7.11 16.86
CA ASP A 138 14.58 6.10 17.79
C ASP A 138 15.16 6.76 19.04
N GLN A 139 15.89 7.85 18.86
CA GLN A 139 16.44 8.63 19.95
C GLN A 139 15.33 9.31 20.79
N ALA A 140 14.28 9.82 20.15
CA ALA A 140 13.11 10.36 20.86
C ALA A 140 12.38 9.27 21.68
N CYS A 141 12.19 8.07 21.11
CA CYS A 141 11.57 6.94 21.81
C CYS A 141 12.43 6.47 22.99
N HIS A 142 13.74 6.38 22.82
CA HIS A 142 14.66 5.99 23.89
C HIS A 142 14.73 7.03 25.00
N VAL A 143 14.87 8.31 24.66
CA VAL A 143 14.89 9.42 25.63
C VAL A 143 13.60 9.44 26.43
N LEU A 144 12.45 9.28 25.77
CA LEU A 144 11.18 9.22 26.49
C LEU A 144 11.12 7.97 27.39
N ALA A 145 11.41 6.78 26.88
CA ALA A 145 11.34 5.54 27.67
C ALA A 145 12.23 5.58 28.93
N THR A 146 13.41 6.20 28.84
CA THR A 146 14.36 6.29 29.96
C THR A 146 14.07 7.47 30.88
N ALA A 147 14.11 8.69 30.35
CA ALA A 147 14.04 9.90 31.17
C ALA A 147 12.62 10.16 31.72
N PHE A 148 11.56 9.82 30.97
CA PHE A 148 10.20 9.91 31.52
C PHE A 148 9.98 8.88 32.63
N SER A 149 10.52 7.67 32.53
CA SER A 149 10.43 6.66 33.60
C SER A 149 11.10 7.15 34.89
N HIS A 150 12.26 7.80 34.78
CA HIS A 150 12.95 8.38 35.92
C HIS A 150 12.15 9.52 36.55
N LEU A 151 11.62 10.44 35.71
CA LEU A 151 10.75 11.53 36.16
C LEU A 151 9.48 10.99 36.83
N TRP A 152 8.84 9.98 36.24
CA TRP A 152 7.64 9.35 36.78
C TRP A 152 7.90 8.68 38.12
N HIS A 153 9.03 7.99 38.28
CA HIS A 153 9.42 7.40 39.56
C HIS A 153 9.63 8.47 40.63
N LEU A 154 10.26 9.60 40.29
CA LEU A 154 10.46 10.72 41.20
C LEU A 154 9.12 11.38 41.61
N ILE A 155 8.19 11.54 40.67
CA ILE A 155 6.81 11.99 40.93
C ILE A 155 6.09 11.03 41.88
N GLN A 156 6.20 9.71 41.67
CA GLN A 156 5.60 8.70 42.55
C GLN A 156 6.18 8.74 43.96
N LEU A 157 7.50 8.93 44.10
CA LEU A 157 8.14 9.06 45.41
C LEU A 157 7.72 10.33 46.15
N TYR A 158 7.50 11.43 45.42
CA TYR A 158 6.97 12.67 45.95
C TYR A 158 5.53 12.51 46.44
N LEU A 159 4.65 11.91 45.62
CA LEU A 159 3.25 11.64 45.98
C LEU A 159 3.12 10.67 47.16
N ARG A 160 4.02 9.67 47.27
CA ARG A 160 4.05 8.71 48.38
C ARG A 160 4.68 9.24 49.67
N LYS A 161 5.10 10.52 49.71
CA LYS A 161 5.75 11.18 50.86
C LYS A 161 7.01 10.46 51.37
N ARG A 162 7.74 9.72 50.52
CA ARG A 162 8.92 8.94 50.92
C ARG A 162 10.25 9.71 50.83
N LEU A 163 10.22 10.94 50.29
CA LEU A 163 11.43 11.76 50.08
C LEU A 163 11.81 12.61 51.30
N TYR A 164 10.88 12.91 52.19
CA TYR A 164 11.09 13.72 53.38
C TYR A 164 10.85 12.91 54.66
N PRO A 165 11.63 13.09 55.75
CA PRO A 165 11.29 12.56 57.07
C PRO A 165 9.94 13.12 57.53
N LEU A 166 9.05 12.26 58.02
CA LEU A 166 7.72 12.63 58.52
C LEU A 166 7.87 13.64 59.68
N SER A 167 7.61 14.92 59.41
CA SER A 167 7.54 15.99 60.41
C SER A 167 6.08 16.24 60.80
N GLU A 168 5.84 16.60 62.06
CA GLU A 168 4.54 16.73 62.77
C GLU A 168 3.51 17.72 62.15
N ARG A 169 3.77 18.33 60.98
CA ARG A 169 2.88 19.31 60.33
C ARG A 169 2.12 18.73 59.11
N SER A 170 1.38 17.64 59.31
CA SER A 170 0.74 16.86 58.21
C SER A 170 -0.37 17.60 57.45
N GLU A 171 -1.15 18.48 58.10
CA GLU A 171 -2.43 18.96 57.52
C GLU A 171 -2.31 20.09 56.48
N GLU A 172 -1.34 21.01 56.61
CA GLU A 172 -1.10 22.06 55.60
C GLU A 172 -0.41 21.52 54.34
N ILE A 173 0.41 20.48 54.53
CA ILE A 173 1.09 19.74 53.48
C ILE A 173 0.03 19.05 52.61
N ASP A 174 -0.99 18.40 53.20
CA ASP A 174 -2.01 17.67 52.42
C ASP A 174 -2.81 18.54 51.44
N ARG A 175 -3.20 19.76 51.81
CA ARG A 175 -3.90 20.69 50.90
C ARG A 175 -3.03 21.17 49.74
N THR A 176 -1.74 21.38 50.02
CA THR A 176 -0.76 21.82 49.00
C THR A 176 -0.49 20.69 47.98
N TYR A 177 -0.53 19.43 48.43
CA TYR A 177 -0.30 18.26 47.58
C TYR A 177 -1.51 17.95 46.69
N THR A 178 -2.75 18.24 47.14
CA THR A 178 -3.94 18.09 46.29
C THR A 178 -3.95 19.03 45.08
N HIS A 179 -3.45 20.27 45.21
CA HIS A 179 -3.33 21.20 44.07
C HIS A 179 -2.19 20.80 43.11
N LYS A 180 -1.08 20.29 43.66
CA LYS A 180 0.04 19.79 42.87
C LYS A 180 -0.30 18.52 42.09
N ALA A 181 -1.23 17.69 42.59
CA ALA A 181 -1.76 16.54 41.85
C ALA A 181 -2.34 16.94 40.48
N SER A 182 -3.16 18.00 40.41
CA SER A 182 -3.67 18.51 39.12
C SER A 182 -2.57 19.09 38.22
N GLU A 183 -1.56 19.74 38.80
CA GLU A 183 -0.42 20.24 38.04
C GLU A 183 0.43 19.08 37.48
N PHE A 184 0.63 17.99 38.20
CA PHE A 184 1.32 16.80 37.66
C PHE A 184 0.64 16.24 36.41
N LEU A 185 -0.69 16.29 36.35
CA LEU A 185 -1.44 15.85 35.18
C LEU A 185 -1.21 16.77 33.99
N THR A 186 -1.14 18.10 34.20
CA THR A 186 -0.81 19.04 33.13
C THR A 186 0.64 18.86 32.66
N LEU A 187 1.60 18.65 33.57
CA LEU A 187 2.99 18.35 33.23
C LEU A 187 3.10 17.08 32.36
N THR A 188 2.44 16.00 32.78
CA THR A 188 2.44 14.71 32.07
C THR A 188 1.76 14.83 30.70
N LYS A 189 0.65 15.57 30.64
CA LYS A 189 -0.07 15.86 29.39
C LYS A 189 0.82 16.59 28.39
N GLU A 190 1.53 17.62 28.81
CA GLU A 190 2.43 18.37 27.92
C GLU A 190 3.55 17.50 27.36
N ILE A 191 4.18 16.64 28.17
CA ILE A 191 5.25 15.74 27.70
C ILE A 191 4.71 14.75 26.67
N ILE A 192 3.58 14.09 26.98
CA ILE A 192 2.98 13.08 26.11
C ILE A 192 2.47 13.71 24.80
N GLN A 193 1.82 14.87 24.86
CA GLN A 193 1.34 15.58 23.68
C GLN A 193 2.49 16.09 22.81
N THR A 194 3.58 16.59 23.41
CA THR A 194 4.79 16.96 22.68
C THR A 194 5.38 15.74 21.95
N PHE A 195 5.51 14.60 22.63
CA PHE A 195 5.96 13.34 21.99
C PHE A 195 5.05 12.90 20.84
N ILE A 196 3.73 12.89 21.05
CA ILE A 196 2.76 12.53 20.01
C ILE A 196 2.92 13.47 18.81
N SER A 197 2.97 14.78 19.03
CA SER A 197 3.13 15.76 17.95
C SER A 197 4.42 15.55 17.15
N ILE A 198 5.53 15.24 17.84
CA ILE A 198 6.83 14.96 17.22
C ILE A 198 6.76 13.72 16.34
N ILE A 199 6.17 12.64 16.84
CA ILE A 199 6.03 11.40 16.06
C ILE A 199 5.13 11.63 14.85
N ARG A 200 3.98 12.28 15.04
CA ARG A 200 3.06 12.60 13.94
C ARG A 200 3.73 13.45 12.86
N LEU A 201 4.46 14.49 13.26
CA LEU A 201 5.17 15.39 12.33
C LEU A 201 6.27 14.71 11.52
N ASN A 202 6.91 13.66 12.05
CA ASN A 202 8.03 12.98 11.37
C ASN A 202 7.59 11.72 10.59
N LEU A 203 6.56 10.99 11.04
CA LEU A 203 6.16 9.72 10.45
C LEU A 203 4.86 9.79 9.62
N LEU A 204 3.92 10.67 9.99
CA LEU A 204 2.61 10.78 9.33
C LEU A 204 2.56 11.91 8.29
N ASN A 205 3.45 12.90 8.35
CA ASN A 205 3.56 13.87 7.26
C ASN A 205 4.11 13.18 6.02
N ARG A 206 3.20 12.82 5.10
CA ARG A 206 3.50 12.83 3.66
C ARG A 206 4.16 14.18 3.40
N SER A 207 5.36 14.20 2.86
CA SER A 207 6.06 15.41 2.42
C SER A 207 5.01 16.37 1.86
N SER A 208 4.66 17.43 2.60
CA SER A 208 3.82 18.48 2.01
C SER A 208 4.59 18.92 0.77
N PRO A 209 3.94 19.04 -0.39
CA PRO A 209 4.60 19.64 -1.54
C PRO A 209 5.13 20.97 -1.01
N THR A 210 6.44 21.15 -1.07
CA THR A 210 7.07 22.41 -0.73
C THR A 210 6.42 23.46 -1.60
N SER A 211 5.43 24.15 -1.05
CA SER A 211 4.89 25.39 -1.56
C SER A 211 6.02 26.40 -1.43
N ASN A 212 6.89 26.41 -2.43
CA ASN A 212 7.77 27.49 -2.86
C ASN A 212 8.53 27.05 -4.12
N SER A 213 7.79 26.72 -5.17
CA SER A 213 8.26 26.86 -6.55
C SER A 213 7.10 27.42 -7.36
N THR A 214 7.06 28.74 -7.49
CA THR A 214 6.29 29.42 -8.52
C THR A 214 6.85 29.05 -9.88
N SER A 215 6.36 27.96 -10.47
CA SER A 215 6.35 27.70 -11.92
C SER A 215 5.80 26.30 -12.21
N SER A 216 4.80 26.25 -13.11
CA SER A 216 4.36 25.08 -13.88
C SER A 216 3.46 24.05 -13.17
N GLN A 217 2.16 24.12 -13.46
CA GLN A 217 1.10 23.19 -13.04
C GLN A 217 1.13 21.81 -13.75
N GLU A 218 2.27 21.34 -14.29
CA GLU A 218 2.31 20.09 -15.07
C GLU A 218 3.20 18.98 -14.49
N ASP A 219 4.00 19.22 -13.44
CA ASP A 219 4.94 18.22 -12.88
C ASP A 219 4.43 17.40 -11.68
N ASN A 220 3.12 17.42 -11.38
CA ASN A 220 2.52 16.64 -10.27
C ASN A 220 2.30 15.14 -10.59
N LEU A 221 2.96 14.59 -11.62
CA LEU A 221 2.73 13.22 -12.13
C LEU A 221 3.84 12.21 -11.82
N TYR A 222 4.97 12.63 -11.24
CA TYR A 222 5.99 11.69 -10.77
C TYR A 222 5.70 11.30 -9.33
N VAL A 223 4.96 10.20 -9.15
CA VAL A 223 4.99 9.43 -7.90
C VAL A 223 6.46 9.14 -7.61
N ASN A 224 7.02 9.74 -6.57
CA ASN A 224 8.43 9.62 -6.26
C ASN A 224 8.70 8.20 -5.76
N HIS A 225 8.96 7.28 -6.68
CA HIS A 225 9.10 5.84 -6.41
C HIS A 225 10.16 5.54 -5.35
N ASP A 226 11.20 6.36 -5.30
CA ASP A 226 12.28 6.26 -4.32
C ASP A 226 11.81 6.63 -2.90
N GLU A 227 10.87 7.57 -2.75
CA GLU A 227 10.30 7.92 -1.44
C GLU A 227 9.44 6.77 -0.88
N ILE A 228 8.64 6.10 -1.73
CA ILE A 228 7.79 4.99 -1.31
C ILE A 228 8.64 3.78 -0.88
N ASP A 229 9.68 3.42 -1.66
CA ASP A 229 10.59 2.32 -1.31
C ASP A 229 11.35 2.59 0.00
N GLN A 230 11.80 3.83 0.20
CA GLN A 230 12.46 4.23 1.46
C GLN A 230 11.51 4.19 2.65
N ARG A 231 10.28 4.71 2.51
CA ARG A 231 9.27 4.64 3.58
C ARG A 231 8.88 3.20 3.89
N PHE A 232 8.75 2.34 2.88
CA PHE A 232 8.46 0.93 3.08
C PHE A 232 9.56 0.21 3.88
N LYS A 233 10.84 0.52 3.62
CA LYS A 233 11.97 -0.07 4.36
C LYS A 233 12.09 0.42 5.81
N THR A 234 11.72 1.67 6.08
CA THR A 234 11.99 2.32 7.37
C THR A 234 10.78 2.31 8.31
N LEU A 235 9.58 2.56 7.80
CA LEU A 235 8.38 2.79 8.60
C LEU A 235 7.99 1.60 9.50
N PRO A 236 8.04 0.32 9.05
CA PRO A 236 7.72 -0.82 9.92
C PRO A 236 8.62 -0.89 11.17
N HIS A 237 9.91 -0.60 11.02
CA HIS A 237 10.86 -0.54 12.13
C HIS A 237 10.52 0.63 13.09
N CYS A 238 10.22 1.81 12.55
CA CYS A 238 9.79 2.97 13.35
C CYS A 238 8.54 2.66 14.18
N VAL A 239 7.53 2.02 13.57
CA VAL A 239 6.28 1.63 14.21
C VAL A 239 6.53 0.62 15.33
N GLN A 240 7.43 -0.35 15.11
CA GLN A 240 7.82 -1.32 16.14
C GLN A 240 8.50 -0.65 17.34
N ASN A 241 9.43 0.28 17.11
CA ASN A 241 10.11 0.99 18.20
C ASN A 241 9.15 1.90 18.97
N CYS A 242 8.24 2.60 18.26
CA CYS A 242 7.16 3.36 18.89
C CYS A 242 6.25 2.44 19.73
N ARG A 243 5.91 1.24 19.22
CA ARG A 243 5.10 0.24 19.94
C ARG A 243 5.77 -0.19 21.24
N LEU A 244 7.06 -0.50 21.22
CA LEU A 244 7.81 -0.88 22.42
C LEU A 244 7.86 0.26 23.44
N CYS A 245 8.08 1.50 22.98
CA CYS A 245 8.04 2.67 23.84
C CYS A 245 6.65 2.90 24.46
N VAL A 246 5.58 2.82 23.67
CA VAL A 246 4.20 2.97 24.16
C VAL A 246 3.83 1.85 25.15
N LEU A 247 4.22 0.60 24.89
CA LEU A 247 4.01 -0.50 25.84
C LEU A 247 4.72 -0.25 27.17
N HIS A 248 5.96 0.24 27.12
CA HIS A 248 6.70 0.62 28.31
C HIS A 248 6.01 1.75 29.08
N LEU A 249 5.54 2.80 28.39
CA LEU A 249 4.81 3.90 29.02
C LEU A 249 3.47 3.44 29.62
N VAL A 250 2.74 2.56 28.95
CA VAL A 250 1.47 2.01 29.45
C VAL A 250 1.68 1.13 30.70
N SER A 251 2.86 0.50 30.82
CA SER A 251 3.25 -0.28 32.01
C SER A 251 3.53 0.59 33.23
N LEU A 252 3.93 1.85 33.03
CA LEU A 252 3.89 2.85 34.09
C LEU A 252 2.40 3.14 34.32
N ASP A 253 1.91 3.05 35.57
CA ASP A 253 0.50 3.25 35.95
C ASP A 253 0.01 4.70 35.71
N ILE A 254 0.05 5.15 34.47
CA ILE A 254 -0.37 6.46 33.97
C ILE A 254 -1.91 6.46 33.87
N GLN A 255 -2.52 7.65 33.99
CA GLN A 255 -3.97 7.84 33.87
C GLN A 255 -4.55 7.28 32.55
N PRO A 256 -5.81 6.83 32.55
CA PRO A 256 -6.44 6.17 31.41
C PRO A 256 -6.58 7.06 30.17
N ASP A 257 -6.73 8.38 30.34
CA ASP A 257 -6.88 9.30 29.20
C ASP A 257 -5.60 9.37 28.35
N PHE A 258 -4.43 9.35 28.98
CA PHE A 258 -3.15 9.31 28.26
C PHE A 258 -2.92 7.96 27.55
N LYS A 259 -3.43 6.87 28.13
CA LYS A 259 -3.38 5.55 27.48
C LYS A 259 -4.20 5.55 26.18
N LYS A 260 -5.36 6.21 26.16
CA LYS A 260 -6.17 6.39 24.94
C LYS A 260 -5.43 7.21 23.88
N ASP A 261 -4.81 8.32 24.26
CA ASP A 261 -4.05 9.17 23.33
C ASP A 261 -2.88 8.42 22.67
N LEU A 262 -2.14 7.61 23.45
CA LEU A 262 -1.05 6.79 22.93
C LEU A 262 -1.54 5.62 22.07
N GLN A 263 -2.67 5.00 22.43
CA GLN A 263 -3.32 3.97 21.59
C GLN A 263 -3.79 4.54 20.26
N GLN A 264 -4.36 5.76 20.26
CA GLN A 264 -4.75 6.44 19.03
C GLN A 264 -3.54 6.73 18.13
N LEU A 265 -2.42 7.20 18.70
CA LEU A 265 -1.18 7.39 17.93
C LEU A 265 -0.71 6.07 17.30
N MET A 266 -0.75 4.97 18.04
CA MET A 266 -0.37 3.66 17.52
C MET A 266 -1.29 3.19 16.40
N PHE A 267 -2.59 3.46 16.51
CA PHE A 267 -3.54 3.19 15.42
C PHE A 267 -3.19 4.01 14.17
N ASP A 268 -2.99 5.33 14.31
CA ASP A 268 -2.64 6.22 13.20
C ASP A 268 -1.35 5.76 12.49
N LEU A 269 -0.33 5.37 13.27
CA LEU A 269 0.94 4.85 12.74
C LEU A 269 0.80 3.51 12.01
N ARG A 270 -0.01 2.58 12.54
CA ARG A 270 -0.29 1.31 11.87
C ARG A 270 -1.06 1.52 10.58
N LEU A 271 -2.01 2.47 10.57
CA LEU A 271 -2.77 2.83 9.38
C LEU A 271 -1.88 3.43 8.28
N GLU A 272 -0.98 4.34 8.62
CA GLU A 272 -0.01 4.87 7.64
C GLU A 272 0.96 3.78 7.15
N CYS A 273 1.41 2.89 8.04
CA CYS A 273 2.25 1.75 7.65
C CYS A 273 1.53 0.85 6.62
N PHE A 274 0.27 0.52 6.90
CA PHE A 274 -0.58 -0.23 5.97
C PHE A 274 -0.70 0.51 4.62
N GLN A 275 -0.94 1.82 4.61
CA GLN A 275 -1.02 2.60 3.37
C GLN A 275 0.28 2.54 2.56
N VAL A 276 1.43 2.70 3.21
CA VAL A 276 2.74 2.62 2.52
C VAL A 276 3.01 1.22 1.96
N ILE A 277 2.63 0.16 2.67
CA ILE A 277 2.74 -1.23 2.17
C ILE A 277 1.89 -1.41 0.90
N ILE A 278 0.66 -0.90 0.91
CA ILE A 278 -0.23 -0.98 -0.26
C ILE A 278 0.29 -0.12 -1.41
N ASP A 279 0.73 1.11 -1.16
CA ASP A 279 1.28 1.99 -2.20
C ASP A 279 2.53 1.36 -2.86
N TYR A 280 3.37 0.68 -2.06
CA TYR A 280 4.50 -0.10 -2.58
C TYR A 280 4.06 -1.33 -3.38
N ALA A 281 3.04 -2.06 -2.91
CA ALA A 281 2.49 -3.20 -3.63
C ALA A 281 1.90 -2.77 -4.99
N CYS A 282 1.15 -1.67 -5.04
CA CYS A 282 0.65 -1.06 -6.28
C CYS A 282 1.80 -0.71 -7.24
N LEU A 283 2.91 -0.17 -6.71
CA LEU A 283 4.09 0.11 -7.50
C LEU A 283 4.71 -1.17 -8.10
N GLU A 284 4.89 -2.23 -7.32
CA GLU A 284 5.40 -3.52 -7.82
C GLU A 284 4.46 -4.12 -8.88
N VAL A 285 3.15 -4.07 -8.64
CA VAL A 285 2.14 -4.53 -9.59
C VAL A 285 2.22 -3.76 -10.90
N SER A 286 2.32 -2.43 -10.87
CA SER A 286 2.44 -1.63 -12.10
C SER A 286 3.70 -1.92 -12.91
N ARG A 287 4.79 -2.38 -12.27
CA ARG A 287 6.04 -2.78 -12.93
C ARG A 287 6.00 -4.17 -13.56
N LEU A 288 4.99 -4.99 -13.24
CA LEU A 288 4.85 -6.34 -13.77
C LEU A 288 4.76 -6.38 -15.31
N ASN A 289 4.26 -5.32 -15.95
CA ASN A 289 4.26 -5.20 -17.42
C ASN A 289 5.66 -5.35 -18.03
N THR A 290 6.70 -4.82 -17.37
CA THR A 290 8.10 -4.88 -17.84
C THR A 290 8.80 -6.18 -17.48
N GLN A 291 8.23 -6.97 -16.57
CA GLN A 291 8.78 -8.25 -16.10
C GLN A 291 8.16 -9.47 -16.80
N GLU A 292 7.24 -9.25 -17.74
CA GLU A 292 6.61 -10.32 -18.52
C GLU A 292 7.64 -11.05 -19.38
N THR A 293 7.87 -12.33 -19.08
CA THR A 293 8.81 -13.20 -19.81
C THR A 293 8.18 -13.94 -20.98
N TRP A 294 6.84 -13.97 -21.08
CA TRP A 294 6.08 -14.75 -22.09
C TRP A 294 6.34 -16.26 -22.04
N GLU A 295 6.80 -16.78 -20.90
CA GLU A 295 6.92 -18.21 -20.65
C GLU A 295 5.53 -18.82 -20.44
N LEU A 296 5.20 -19.87 -21.21
CA LEU A 296 3.88 -20.49 -21.20
C LEU A 296 3.79 -21.64 -20.20
N GLU A 297 2.74 -21.63 -19.40
CA GLU A 297 2.32 -22.69 -18.49
C GLU A 297 0.97 -23.24 -18.99
N TYR A 298 0.80 -24.56 -18.94
CA TYR A 298 -0.42 -25.23 -19.41
C TYR A 298 -1.36 -25.52 -18.23
N ASP A 299 -2.59 -25.01 -18.33
CA ASP A 299 -3.70 -25.33 -17.44
C ASP A 299 -4.73 -26.21 -18.18
N GLU A 300 -5.20 -27.28 -17.54
CA GLU A 300 -6.15 -28.24 -18.14
C GLU A 300 -7.52 -27.62 -18.50
N GLN A 301 -7.94 -26.57 -17.79
CA GLN A 301 -9.27 -25.94 -17.96
C GLN A 301 -9.24 -24.74 -18.91
N LEU A 302 -8.16 -23.96 -18.92
CA LEU A 302 -8.08 -22.72 -19.69
C LEU A 302 -7.04 -22.76 -20.83
N GLY A 303 -6.11 -23.72 -20.83
CA GLY A 303 -5.01 -23.80 -21.81
C GLY A 303 -3.77 -23.01 -21.37
N PHE A 304 -3.04 -22.46 -22.33
CA PHE A 304 -1.75 -21.80 -22.06
C PHE A 304 -1.90 -20.38 -21.51
N HIS A 305 -1.31 -20.11 -20.35
CA HIS A 305 -1.19 -18.78 -19.74
C HIS A 305 0.29 -18.48 -19.39
N THR A 306 0.62 -17.24 -19.02
CA THR A 306 1.98 -16.90 -18.54
C THR A 306 2.07 -16.92 -17.02
N LYS A 307 3.29 -16.73 -16.50
CA LYS A 307 3.57 -16.65 -15.05
C LYS A 307 3.04 -15.38 -14.38
N LEU A 308 2.62 -14.39 -15.15
CA LEU A 308 2.19 -13.07 -14.66
C LEU A 308 1.11 -13.12 -13.57
N PRO A 309 0.03 -13.90 -13.71
CA PRO A 309 -1.01 -13.95 -12.68
C PRO A 309 -0.51 -14.57 -11.37
N ASN A 310 0.44 -15.50 -11.44
CA ASN A 310 1.06 -16.12 -10.27
C ASN A 310 2.03 -15.14 -9.57
N LEU A 311 2.83 -14.38 -10.33
CA LEU A 311 3.68 -13.32 -9.77
C LEU A 311 2.87 -12.24 -9.03
N PHE A 312 1.73 -11.84 -9.60
CA PHE A 312 0.79 -10.93 -8.94
C PHE A 312 0.28 -11.49 -7.61
N TYR A 313 -0.12 -12.76 -7.60
CA TYR A 313 -0.55 -13.44 -6.39
C TYR A 313 0.56 -13.50 -5.33
N ASP A 314 1.80 -13.82 -5.72
CA ASP A 314 2.93 -13.92 -4.81
C ASP A 314 3.28 -12.57 -4.16
N ILE A 315 3.21 -11.47 -4.93
CA ILE A 315 3.38 -10.11 -4.39
C ILE A 315 2.35 -9.85 -3.29
N ILE A 316 1.07 -10.14 -3.53
CA ILE A 316 0.02 -9.88 -2.52
C ILE A 316 0.25 -10.73 -1.27
N VAL A 317 0.56 -12.01 -1.41
CA VAL A 317 0.80 -12.90 -0.26
C VAL A 317 2.00 -12.41 0.57
N GLN A 318 3.10 -12.02 -0.08
CA GLN A 318 4.29 -11.51 0.61
C GLN A 318 3.99 -10.23 1.40
N LYS A 319 3.20 -9.31 0.86
CA LYS A 319 2.84 -8.06 1.57
C LYS A 319 1.75 -8.25 2.61
N ALA A 320 0.79 -9.15 2.38
CA ALA A 320 -0.24 -9.49 3.34
C ALA A 320 0.34 -10.09 4.64
N ASN A 321 1.39 -10.91 4.52
CA ASN A 321 2.12 -11.46 5.68
C ASN A 321 2.69 -10.40 6.64
N ILE A 322 2.94 -9.17 6.17
CA ILE A 322 3.49 -8.09 6.99
C ILE A 322 2.38 -7.47 7.88
N ILE A 323 1.11 -7.67 7.51
CA ILE A 323 -0.05 -7.07 8.18
C ILE A 323 -0.54 -8.01 9.28
N ASP A 324 -0.73 -7.46 10.48
CA ASP A 324 -1.25 -8.18 11.64
C ASP A 324 -2.77 -8.42 11.49
N GLU A 325 -3.23 -9.64 11.73
CA GLU A 325 -4.64 -10.05 11.62
C GLU A 325 -5.58 -9.19 12.49
N ASN A 326 -5.09 -8.72 13.64
CA ASN A 326 -5.87 -7.93 14.59
C ASN A 326 -6.04 -6.45 14.19
N PHE A 327 -5.46 -6.02 13.07
CA PHE A 327 -5.52 -4.61 12.64
C PHE A 327 -6.91 -4.19 12.12
N PHE A 328 -7.73 -5.14 11.66
CA PHE A 328 -9.00 -4.86 10.96
C PHE A 328 -10.24 -4.81 11.86
N GLU A 329 -10.08 -4.73 13.17
CA GLU A 329 -11.23 -4.54 14.09
C GLU A 329 -11.90 -3.16 13.91
N ASP A 330 -11.11 -2.14 13.54
CA ASP A 330 -11.58 -0.77 13.36
C ASP A 330 -12.24 -0.51 11.99
N LYS A 331 -13.32 0.29 12.01
CA LYS A 331 -14.09 0.63 10.79
C LYS A 331 -13.26 1.38 9.74
N GLU A 332 -12.33 2.23 10.17
CA GLU A 332 -11.50 2.99 9.23
C GLU A 332 -10.42 2.12 8.59
N ALA A 333 -9.84 1.18 9.35
CA ALA A 333 -8.92 0.18 8.81
C ALA A 333 -9.62 -0.71 7.77
N LYS A 334 -10.87 -1.14 8.02
CA LYS A 334 -11.68 -1.88 7.04
C LYS A 334 -11.94 -1.10 5.75
N ARG A 335 -12.36 0.16 5.85
CA ARG A 335 -12.57 1.02 4.66
C ARG A 335 -11.28 1.23 3.85
N GLN A 336 -10.15 1.37 4.54
CA GLN A 336 -8.88 1.52 3.85
C GLN A 336 -8.43 0.21 3.19
N ALA A 337 -8.72 -0.94 3.81
CA ALA A 337 -8.56 -2.26 3.21
C ALA A 337 -9.44 -2.44 1.95
N ASP A 338 -10.72 -2.06 1.99
CA ASP A 338 -11.62 -2.07 0.82
C ASP A 338 -11.01 -1.33 -0.37
N ARG A 339 -10.54 -0.10 -0.12
CA ARG A 339 -9.89 0.74 -1.13
C ARG A 339 -8.57 0.13 -1.61
N ALA A 340 -7.78 -0.45 -0.72
CA ALA A 340 -6.49 -1.06 -1.04
C ALA A 340 -6.66 -2.24 -2.01
N VAL A 341 -7.56 -3.17 -1.71
CA VAL A 341 -7.83 -4.34 -2.55
C VAL A 341 -8.39 -3.91 -3.90
N CYS A 342 -9.32 -2.94 -3.93
CA CYS A 342 -9.82 -2.36 -5.17
C CYS A 342 -8.70 -1.76 -6.03
N ARG A 343 -7.76 -1.01 -5.42
CA ARG A 343 -6.64 -0.39 -6.14
C ARG A 343 -5.71 -1.45 -6.72
N LEU A 344 -5.25 -2.41 -5.92
CA LEU A 344 -4.34 -3.47 -6.38
C LEU A 344 -4.90 -4.25 -7.58
N LEU A 345 -6.18 -4.63 -7.53
CA LEU A 345 -6.80 -5.40 -8.60
C LEU A 345 -7.08 -4.56 -9.86
N ASN A 346 -7.35 -3.25 -9.69
CA ASN A 346 -7.45 -2.31 -10.82
C ASN A 346 -6.08 -2.02 -11.46
N ASP A 347 -5.03 -1.87 -10.64
CA ASP A 347 -3.67 -1.67 -11.13
C ASP A 347 -3.20 -2.89 -11.92
N PHE A 348 -3.52 -4.10 -11.46
CA PHE A 348 -3.25 -5.32 -12.24
C PHE A 348 -4.07 -5.39 -13.54
N ALA A 349 -5.34 -4.99 -13.52
CA ALA A 349 -6.11 -4.85 -14.76
C ALA A 349 -5.48 -3.82 -15.74
N SER A 350 -4.86 -2.77 -15.20
CA SER A 350 -4.14 -1.76 -16.00
C SER A 350 -2.85 -2.29 -16.64
N VAL A 351 -2.15 -3.24 -15.98
CA VAL A 351 -0.98 -3.94 -16.55
C VAL A 351 -1.34 -4.61 -17.87
N PHE A 352 -2.48 -5.31 -17.92
CA PHE A 352 -2.95 -5.92 -19.17
C PHE A 352 -3.24 -4.88 -20.25
N LYS A 353 -3.80 -3.72 -19.89
CA LYS A 353 -4.04 -2.61 -20.84
C LYS A 353 -2.73 -2.05 -21.40
N CYS A 354 -1.70 -1.93 -20.58
CA CYS A 354 -0.35 -1.57 -21.04
C CYS A 354 0.21 -2.60 -22.01
N LEU A 355 0.14 -3.90 -21.67
CA LEU A 355 0.60 -4.98 -22.55
C LEU A 355 -0.12 -4.98 -23.91
N ILE A 356 -1.42 -4.68 -23.94
CA ILE A 356 -2.21 -4.54 -25.18
C ILE A 356 -1.71 -3.35 -26.02
N LYS A 357 -1.38 -2.23 -25.38
CA LYS A 357 -0.83 -1.03 -26.05
C LYS A 357 0.55 -1.32 -26.64
N ASP A 358 1.41 -2.04 -25.92
CA ASP A 358 2.74 -2.43 -26.38
C ASP A 358 2.69 -3.43 -27.55
N CYS A 359 1.67 -4.30 -27.57
CA CYS A 359 1.38 -5.14 -28.74
C CYS A 359 0.93 -4.32 -29.96
N SER A 360 0.37 -3.12 -29.76
CA SER A 360 -0.12 -2.26 -30.84
C SER A 360 0.96 -1.33 -31.41
N SER A 361 1.99 -0.99 -30.64
CA SER A 361 3.09 -0.12 -31.06
C SER A 361 4.18 -0.84 -31.87
N THR A 362 4.27 -2.17 -31.75
CA THR A 362 5.29 -3.00 -32.42
C THR A 362 4.95 -3.34 -33.89
N THR A 363 3.79 -2.90 -34.41
CA THR A 363 3.33 -3.17 -35.78
C THR A 363 3.77 -2.15 -36.84
N SER A 364 5.08 -1.91 -37.00
CA SER A 364 5.54 -1.07 -38.12
C SER A 364 6.64 -1.60 -39.03
N ASN A 365 7.25 -2.78 -38.81
CA ASN A 365 8.41 -3.17 -39.66
C ASN A 365 8.67 -4.68 -39.89
N SER A 366 7.66 -5.55 -40.01
CA SER A 366 7.91 -6.91 -40.54
C SER A 366 6.99 -7.23 -41.70
N MET A 367 7.52 -6.98 -42.91
CA MET A 367 7.01 -7.51 -44.16
C MET A 367 6.89 -9.04 -44.08
N GLU A 368 5.72 -9.53 -44.42
CA GLU A 368 5.33 -10.93 -44.48
C GLU A 368 6.28 -11.74 -45.38
N THR A 369 7.05 -12.64 -44.79
CA THR A 369 7.53 -13.86 -45.47
C THR A 369 6.99 -15.06 -44.72
N LEU A 370 5.73 -15.37 -45.01
CA LEU A 370 5.04 -16.52 -44.44
C LEU A 370 5.50 -17.80 -45.16
N SER A 371 6.63 -18.37 -44.73
CA SER A 371 7.01 -19.72 -45.11
C SER A 371 6.57 -20.70 -44.03
N THR A 372 5.69 -21.63 -44.43
CA THR A 372 5.33 -22.88 -43.76
C THR A 372 6.42 -23.38 -42.79
N SER A 373 6.16 -23.26 -41.49
CA SER A 373 6.89 -23.98 -40.45
C SER A 373 5.90 -24.35 -39.38
N THR A 374 5.81 -25.65 -39.11
CA THR A 374 5.09 -26.29 -38.02
C THR A 374 5.28 -25.47 -36.75
N ILE A 375 4.18 -24.98 -36.16
CA ILE A 375 4.20 -24.15 -34.95
C ILE A 375 4.64 -25.04 -33.78
N ILE A 376 5.95 -25.19 -33.60
CA ILE A 376 6.55 -25.69 -32.38
C ILE A 376 6.75 -24.46 -31.50
N ILE A 377 5.87 -24.29 -30.53
CA ILE A 377 5.89 -23.21 -29.53
C ILE A 377 7.01 -23.51 -28.53
N THR A 378 8.28 -23.36 -28.92
CA THR A 378 9.42 -23.59 -28.00
C THR A 378 10.42 -22.44 -27.93
N SER A 379 10.23 -21.37 -28.69
CA SER A 379 11.10 -20.18 -28.64
C SER A 379 10.28 -18.90 -28.51
N SER A 380 10.44 -18.21 -27.37
CA SER A 380 9.73 -16.98 -26.99
C SER A 380 9.95 -15.79 -27.94
N GLU A 381 10.90 -15.86 -28.88
CA GLU A 381 11.32 -14.76 -29.74
C GLU A 381 10.37 -14.44 -30.92
N HIS A 382 9.41 -15.32 -31.25
CA HIS A 382 8.54 -15.13 -32.44
C HIS A 382 7.04 -15.34 -32.19
N LEU A 383 6.53 -14.87 -31.05
CA LEU A 383 5.09 -14.85 -30.83
C LEU A 383 4.44 -13.68 -31.60
N SER A 384 3.51 -13.99 -32.51
CA SER A 384 2.80 -12.95 -33.29
C SER A 384 1.96 -12.05 -32.39
N LYS A 385 1.68 -10.82 -32.84
CA LYS A 385 0.81 -9.86 -32.11
C LYS A 385 -0.53 -10.51 -31.71
N THR A 386 -1.11 -11.31 -32.60
CA THR A 386 -2.41 -11.93 -32.36
C THR A 386 -2.36 -13.05 -31.33
N LEU A 387 -1.30 -13.87 -31.33
CA LEU A 387 -1.09 -14.89 -30.31
C LEU A 387 -0.84 -14.24 -28.94
N ARG A 388 -0.09 -13.13 -28.87
CA ARG A 388 0.08 -12.35 -27.64
C ARG A 388 -1.24 -11.85 -27.06
N LEU A 389 -2.15 -11.34 -27.90
CA LEU A 389 -3.47 -10.89 -27.45
C LEU A 389 -4.33 -12.05 -26.91
N ILE A 390 -4.26 -13.23 -27.51
CA ILE A 390 -4.97 -14.43 -27.01
C ILE A 390 -4.38 -14.88 -25.67
N ILE A 391 -3.05 -14.86 -25.53
CA ILE A 391 -2.39 -15.18 -24.25
C ILE A 391 -2.77 -14.17 -23.16
N ILE A 392 -2.80 -12.88 -23.47
CA ILE A 392 -3.30 -11.85 -22.53
C ILE A 392 -4.75 -12.14 -22.13
N LEU A 393 -5.61 -12.51 -23.08
CA LEU A 393 -7.00 -12.88 -22.81
C LEU A 393 -7.10 -14.10 -21.88
N ASN A 394 -6.22 -15.08 -22.08
CA ASN A 394 -6.19 -16.26 -21.22
C ASN A 394 -5.65 -15.93 -19.82
N ASN A 395 -4.59 -15.12 -19.72
CA ASN A 395 -4.08 -14.61 -18.44
C ASN A 395 -5.15 -13.86 -17.65
N PHE A 396 -5.93 -13.02 -18.34
CA PHE A 396 -7.02 -12.27 -17.73
C PHE A 396 -8.14 -13.20 -17.25
N SER A 397 -8.51 -14.18 -18.07
CA SER A 397 -9.52 -15.20 -17.73
C SER A 397 -9.08 -16.07 -16.55
N TYR A 398 -7.81 -16.47 -16.53
CA TYR A 398 -7.18 -17.23 -15.44
C TYR A 398 -7.15 -16.40 -14.15
N THR A 399 -6.81 -15.12 -14.25
CA THR A 399 -6.83 -14.19 -13.10
C THR A 399 -8.23 -14.13 -12.50
N ARG A 400 -9.26 -13.92 -13.33
CA ARG A 400 -10.65 -13.84 -12.90
C ARG A 400 -11.15 -15.14 -12.27
N ARG A 401 -10.89 -16.30 -12.90
CA ARG A 401 -11.46 -17.59 -12.50
C ARG A 401 -10.72 -18.27 -11.35
N PHE A 402 -9.40 -18.09 -11.23
CA PHE A 402 -8.58 -18.82 -10.27
C PHE A 402 -7.86 -17.91 -9.27
N ILE A 403 -7.24 -16.82 -9.72
CA ILE A 403 -6.45 -15.96 -8.83
C ILE A 403 -7.35 -15.14 -7.90
N VAL A 404 -8.40 -14.49 -8.41
CA VAL A 404 -9.31 -13.68 -7.58
C VAL A 404 -9.98 -14.50 -6.47
N PRO A 405 -10.53 -15.72 -6.72
CA PRO A 405 -11.06 -16.56 -5.64
C PRO A 405 -10.00 -17.02 -4.63
N ARG A 406 -8.78 -17.34 -5.09
CA ARG A 406 -7.68 -17.70 -4.19
C ARG A 406 -7.25 -16.53 -3.30
N LEU A 407 -7.16 -15.33 -3.88
CA LEU A 407 -6.91 -14.09 -3.13
C LEU A 407 -8.01 -13.83 -2.11
N LYS A 408 -9.28 -14.03 -2.48
CA LYS A 408 -10.41 -13.90 -1.55
C LYS A 408 -10.24 -14.79 -0.33
N LYS A 409 -9.89 -16.06 -0.51
CA LYS A 409 -9.67 -17.00 0.61
C LYS A 409 -8.52 -16.57 1.51
N ILE A 410 -7.42 -16.09 0.93
CA ILE A 410 -6.22 -15.70 1.68
C ILE A 410 -6.42 -14.40 2.44
N LEU A 411 -7.02 -13.40 1.81
CA LEU A 411 -7.33 -12.14 2.46
C LEU A 411 -8.33 -12.34 3.61
N LEU A 412 -9.30 -13.25 3.46
CA LEU A 412 -10.17 -13.65 4.57
C LEU A 412 -9.36 -14.23 5.76
N ASN A 413 -8.35 -15.07 5.49
CA ASN A 413 -7.49 -15.60 6.54
C ASN A 413 -6.70 -14.49 7.27
N TYR A 414 -6.25 -13.46 6.57
CA TYR A 414 -5.53 -12.32 7.16
C TYR A 414 -6.43 -11.27 7.83
N GLY A 415 -7.73 -11.55 8.00
CA GLY A 415 -8.66 -10.68 8.72
C GLY A 415 -9.45 -9.68 7.86
N PHE A 416 -9.36 -9.76 6.53
CA PHE A 416 -10.15 -8.92 5.61
C PHE A 416 -11.58 -9.48 5.46
N HIS A 417 -12.44 -9.17 6.43
CA HIS A 417 -13.84 -9.57 6.44
C HIS A 417 -14.73 -8.58 5.67
N ASP A 418 -15.92 -9.01 5.24
CA ASP A 418 -16.97 -8.18 4.61
C ASP A 418 -16.62 -7.57 3.23
N MET A 419 -15.70 -8.20 2.50
CA MET A 419 -15.17 -7.71 1.22
C MET A 419 -15.98 -8.12 -0.02
N ASP A 420 -17.14 -8.77 0.12
CA ASP A 420 -17.90 -9.32 -1.01
C ASP A 420 -18.28 -8.25 -2.04
N HIS A 421 -18.70 -7.08 -1.57
CA HIS A 421 -19.05 -5.94 -2.42
C HIS A 421 -17.87 -5.40 -3.25
N VAL A 422 -16.63 -5.58 -2.78
CA VAL A 422 -15.41 -5.23 -3.52
C VAL A 422 -15.20 -6.24 -4.63
N TYR A 423 -15.29 -7.54 -4.33
CA TYR A 423 -15.17 -8.59 -5.33
C TYR A 423 -16.24 -8.50 -6.42
N ASP A 424 -17.48 -8.13 -6.08
CA ASP A 424 -18.55 -7.91 -7.07
C ASP A 424 -18.21 -6.75 -8.02
N LYS A 425 -17.66 -5.65 -7.49
CA LYS A 425 -17.20 -4.52 -8.32
C LYS A 425 -16.05 -4.94 -9.23
N ILE A 426 -15.11 -5.73 -8.73
CA ILE A 426 -13.97 -6.23 -9.50
C ILE A 426 -14.45 -7.17 -10.61
N GLU A 427 -15.41 -8.06 -10.31
CA GLU A 427 -15.99 -8.97 -11.29
C GLU A 427 -16.64 -8.21 -12.46
N ILE A 428 -17.34 -7.10 -12.17
CA ILE A 428 -17.91 -6.22 -13.21
C ILE A 428 -16.80 -5.58 -14.06
N ILE A 429 -15.74 -5.07 -13.43
CA ILE A 429 -14.60 -4.45 -14.14
C ILE A 429 -13.90 -5.47 -15.03
N TYR A 430 -13.64 -6.68 -14.51
CA TYR A 430 -12.98 -7.73 -15.26
C TYR A 430 -13.86 -8.23 -16.42
N LYS A 431 -15.17 -8.42 -16.22
CA LYS A 431 -16.09 -8.75 -17.32
C LYS A 431 -16.05 -7.72 -18.45
N ARG A 432 -16.16 -6.43 -18.09
CA ARG A 432 -16.08 -5.34 -19.07
C ARG A 432 -14.75 -5.33 -19.83
N ASP A 433 -13.64 -5.50 -19.12
CA ASP A 433 -12.30 -5.46 -19.72
C ASP A 433 -12.03 -6.68 -20.63
N VAL A 434 -12.57 -7.87 -20.29
CA VAL A 434 -12.58 -9.05 -21.18
C VAL A 434 -13.36 -8.78 -22.46
N GLU A 435 -14.55 -8.19 -22.37
CA GLU A 435 -15.37 -7.86 -23.55
C GLU A 435 -14.65 -6.87 -24.48
N GLN A 436 -13.99 -5.85 -23.92
CA GLN A 436 -13.18 -4.90 -24.68
C GLN A 436 -12.01 -5.59 -25.39
N LEU A 437 -11.30 -6.50 -24.70
CA LEU A 437 -10.19 -7.25 -25.29
C LEU A 437 -10.66 -8.19 -26.40
N LEU A 438 -11.79 -8.88 -26.21
CA LEU A 438 -12.40 -9.72 -27.24
C LEU A 438 -12.73 -8.92 -28.51
N ASP A 439 -13.22 -7.69 -28.37
CA ASP A 439 -13.47 -6.80 -29.51
C ASP A 439 -12.19 -6.36 -30.22
N ILE A 440 -11.09 -6.14 -29.49
CA ILE A 440 -9.78 -5.85 -30.08
C ILE A 440 -9.27 -7.06 -30.87
N VAL A 441 -9.29 -8.26 -30.26
CA VAL A 441 -8.86 -9.52 -30.90
C VAL A 441 -9.66 -9.79 -32.17
N LYS A 442 -10.99 -9.65 -32.09
CA LYS A 442 -11.90 -9.75 -33.23
C LYS A 442 -11.50 -8.81 -34.36
N ASN A 443 -11.25 -7.53 -34.05
CA ASN A 443 -10.92 -6.53 -35.05
C ASN A 443 -9.57 -6.81 -35.72
N GLU A 444 -8.57 -7.25 -34.96
CA GLU A 444 -7.25 -7.63 -35.50
C GLU A 444 -7.35 -8.83 -36.45
N TYR A 445 -8.13 -9.86 -36.09
CA TYR A 445 -8.37 -11.00 -36.98
C TYR A 445 -9.23 -10.63 -38.20
N PHE A 446 -10.25 -9.78 -38.03
CA PHE A 446 -11.21 -9.48 -39.09
C PHE A 446 -10.72 -8.47 -40.12
N ARG A 447 -9.86 -7.51 -39.72
CA ARG A 447 -9.39 -6.41 -40.59
C ARG A 447 -8.73 -6.88 -41.90
N PRO A 448 -7.85 -7.90 -41.92
CA PRO A 448 -7.30 -8.43 -43.17
C PRO A 448 -8.36 -9.07 -44.08
N PHE A 449 -9.41 -9.68 -43.51
CA PHE A 449 -10.49 -10.29 -44.28
C PHE A 449 -11.38 -9.25 -44.93
N LEU A 450 -11.72 -8.17 -44.23
CA LEU A 450 -12.61 -7.13 -44.74
C LEU A 450 -12.13 -6.57 -46.09
N HIS A 451 -10.85 -6.20 -46.17
CA HIS A 451 -10.27 -5.62 -47.39
C HIS A 451 -10.22 -6.61 -48.56
N ARG A 452 -10.11 -7.91 -48.26
CA ARG A 452 -10.07 -8.97 -49.28
C ARG A 452 -11.45 -9.48 -49.68
N LEU A 453 -12.46 -9.35 -48.82
CA LEU A 453 -13.78 -9.96 -49.03
C LEU A 453 -14.49 -9.38 -50.25
N GLU A 454 -14.60 -8.06 -50.34
CA GLU A 454 -15.23 -7.38 -51.49
C GLU A 454 -14.48 -7.67 -52.79
N SER A 455 -13.14 -7.58 -52.76
CA SER A 455 -12.29 -7.92 -53.91
C SER A 455 -12.46 -9.38 -54.35
N ARG A 456 -12.60 -10.33 -53.41
CA ARG A 456 -12.81 -11.75 -53.69
C ARG A 456 -14.22 -12.05 -54.21
N MET A 457 -15.24 -11.30 -53.79
CA MET A 457 -16.61 -11.48 -54.29
C MET A 457 -16.72 -11.14 -55.78
N TYR A 458 -16.03 -10.08 -56.24
CA TYR A 458 -16.03 -9.66 -57.65
C TYR A 458 -14.83 -10.20 -58.45
N ALA A 459 -14.06 -11.13 -57.87
CA ALA A 459 -12.90 -11.71 -58.53
C ALA A 459 -13.28 -12.38 -59.86
N GLY A 460 -12.44 -12.19 -60.88
CA GLY A 460 -12.67 -12.75 -62.21
C GLY A 460 -13.70 -12.01 -63.07
N ARG A 461 -13.93 -10.70 -62.84
CA ARG A 461 -14.93 -9.87 -63.55
C ARG A 461 -16.36 -10.42 -63.41
N PHE A 462 -16.66 -10.95 -62.23
CA PHE A 462 -17.98 -11.47 -61.92
C PHE A 462 -18.97 -10.33 -61.65
N ASP A 463 -20.17 -10.46 -62.19
CA ASP A 463 -21.27 -9.52 -61.96
C ASP A 463 -22.58 -10.31 -61.75
N TRP A 464 -23.35 -9.89 -60.74
CA TRP A 464 -24.58 -10.56 -60.30
C TRP A 464 -25.72 -10.42 -61.32
N ALA A 465 -25.71 -9.34 -62.11
CA ALA A 465 -26.74 -9.05 -63.10
C ALA A 465 -26.56 -9.84 -64.41
N THR A 466 -25.32 -10.21 -64.76
CA THR A 466 -24.98 -10.86 -66.05
C THR A 466 -24.62 -12.34 -65.93
N HIS A 467 -24.77 -12.92 -64.73
CA HIS A 467 -24.42 -14.32 -64.50
C HIS A 467 -25.38 -15.29 -65.21
N THR A 468 -24.82 -16.29 -65.90
CA THR A 468 -25.60 -17.19 -66.76
C THR A 468 -25.66 -18.64 -66.26
N ARG A 469 -24.68 -19.14 -65.50
CA ARG A 469 -24.64 -20.54 -65.02
C ARG A 469 -23.91 -20.71 -63.69
N VAL A 470 -24.59 -21.36 -62.74
CA VAL A 470 -24.03 -21.83 -61.45
C VAL A 470 -23.29 -23.14 -61.67
N ILE A 471 -22.02 -23.22 -61.24
CA ILE A 471 -21.16 -24.41 -61.44
C ILE A 471 -20.71 -24.99 -60.10
N SER A 472 -20.27 -24.13 -59.19
CA SER A 472 -19.83 -24.51 -57.85
C SER A 472 -19.88 -23.31 -56.93
N VAL A 473 -19.74 -23.56 -55.63
CA VAL A 473 -19.53 -22.51 -54.63
C VAL A 473 -18.33 -21.64 -55.04
N LYS A 474 -18.49 -20.32 -54.98
CA LYS A 474 -17.47 -19.36 -55.38
C LYS A 474 -16.25 -19.40 -54.46
N ASP A 475 -15.11 -19.01 -54.99
CA ASP A 475 -13.83 -19.12 -54.27
C ASP A 475 -13.75 -18.21 -53.05
N TYR A 476 -14.52 -17.13 -52.98
CA TYR A 476 -14.55 -16.28 -51.79
C TYR A 476 -15.04 -17.05 -50.55
N VAL A 477 -16.02 -17.96 -50.68
CA VAL A 477 -16.50 -18.80 -49.59
C VAL A 477 -15.44 -19.81 -49.15
N LYS A 478 -14.74 -20.42 -50.11
CA LYS A 478 -13.61 -21.32 -49.82
C LYS A 478 -12.51 -20.59 -49.04
N HIS A 479 -12.18 -19.37 -49.47
CA HIS A 479 -11.20 -18.55 -48.79
C HIS A 479 -11.64 -18.15 -47.38
N ILE A 480 -12.92 -17.80 -47.16
CA ILE A 480 -13.46 -17.54 -45.81
C ILE A 480 -13.27 -18.76 -44.90
N ILE A 481 -13.57 -19.96 -45.39
CA ILE A 481 -13.44 -21.19 -44.59
C ILE A 481 -11.97 -21.47 -44.26
N LEU A 482 -11.06 -21.34 -45.22
CA LEU A 482 -9.62 -21.54 -44.98
C LEU A 482 -9.05 -20.51 -44.01
N ASP A 483 -9.45 -19.26 -44.17
CA ASP A 483 -9.04 -18.14 -43.32
C ASP A 483 -9.52 -18.34 -41.87
N LEU A 484 -10.79 -18.72 -41.68
CA LEU A 484 -11.32 -19.04 -40.36
C LEU A 484 -10.73 -20.33 -39.77
N ALA A 485 -10.33 -21.29 -40.61
CA ALA A 485 -9.68 -22.52 -40.14
C ALA A 485 -8.27 -22.22 -39.62
N ARG A 486 -7.60 -21.22 -40.20
CA ARG A 486 -6.35 -20.69 -39.68
C ARG A 486 -6.55 -20.00 -38.33
N VAL A 487 -7.56 -19.14 -38.19
CA VAL A 487 -7.90 -18.51 -36.91
C VAL A 487 -8.20 -19.58 -35.85
N HIS A 488 -9.00 -20.59 -36.21
CA HIS A 488 -9.28 -21.73 -35.34
C HIS A 488 -7.99 -22.41 -34.87
N ALA A 489 -7.08 -22.77 -35.79
CA ALA A 489 -5.83 -23.44 -35.44
C ALA A 489 -4.94 -22.59 -34.52
N GLU A 490 -4.85 -21.29 -34.77
CA GLU A 490 -4.10 -20.35 -33.93
C GLU A 490 -4.68 -20.26 -32.51
N VAL A 491 -6.00 -20.08 -32.38
CA VAL A 491 -6.66 -19.98 -31.07
C VAL A 491 -6.63 -21.32 -30.33
N TYR A 492 -6.90 -22.43 -31.02
CA TYR A 492 -6.89 -23.78 -30.44
C TYR A 492 -5.51 -24.17 -29.91
N SER A 493 -4.43 -23.69 -30.54
CA SER A 493 -3.07 -23.92 -30.05
C SER A 493 -2.80 -23.32 -28.67
N ILE A 494 -3.54 -22.28 -28.28
CA ILE A 494 -3.41 -21.61 -26.99
C ILE A 494 -4.51 -22.09 -26.03
N SER A 495 -5.77 -22.07 -26.46
CA SER A 495 -6.92 -22.35 -25.60
C SER A 495 -8.10 -22.88 -26.41
N SER A 496 -8.50 -24.13 -26.15
CA SER A 496 -9.67 -24.75 -26.78
C SER A 496 -11.00 -24.04 -26.43
N PRO A 497 -11.27 -23.62 -25.17
CA PRO A 497 -12.53 -22.94 -24.83
C PRO A 497 -12.72 -21.59 -25.53
N LEU A 498 -11.63 -20.85 -25.78
CA LEU A 498 -11.70 -19.53 -26.41
C LEU A 498 -12.04 -19.59 -27.91
N VAL A 499 -11.89 -20.75 -28.55
CA VAL A 499 -12.14 -20.95 -29.99
C VAL A 499 -13.57 -20.57 -30.35
N PHE A 500 -14.56 -21.08 -29.61
CA PHE A 500 -15.96 -20.79 -29.90
C PHE A 500 -16.25 -19.29 -29.76
N ILE A 501 -15.82 -18.68 -28.65
CA ILE A 501 -16.09 -17.27 -28.32
C ILE A 501 -15.50 -16.33 -29.39
N VAL A 502 -14.26 -16.58 -29.81
CA VAL A 502 -13.59 -15.75 -30.82
C VAL A 502 -14.22 -15.96 -32.20
N LEU A 503 -14.47 -17.22 -32.60
CA LEU A 503 -15.04 -17.52 -33.91
C LEU A 503 -16.47 -17.04 -34.07
N SER A 504 -17.34 -17.23 -33.07
CA SER A 504 -18.75 -16.79 -33.14
C SER A 504 -18.85 -15.28 -33.34
N ARG A 505 -17.98 -14.52 -32.66
CA ARG A 505 -17.89 -13.06 -32.75
C ARG A 505 -17.35 -12.58 -34.12
N ILE A 506 -16.34 -13.27 -34.66
CA ILE A 506 -15.82 -12.98 -36.01
C ILE A 506 -16.89 -13.30 -37.06
N LEU A 507 -17.57 -14.45 -36.94
CA LEU A 507 -18.66 -14.86 -37.83
C LEU A 507 -19.82 -13.87 -37.79
N SER A 508 -20.20 -13.37 -36.62
CA SER A 508 -21.23 -12.34 -36.48
C SER A 508 -20.87 -11.08 -37.27
N THR A 509 -19.62 -10.65 -37.20
CA THR A 509 -19.12 -9.48 -37.94
C THR A 509 -19.08 -9.75 -39.44
N LEU A 510 -18.63 -10.94 -39.85
CA LEU A 510 -18.60 -11.37 -41.24
C LEU A 510 -20.00 -11.39 -41.87
N VAL A 511 -21.01 -11.93 -41.18
CA VAL A 511 -22.39 -11.96 -41.67
C VAL A 511 -22.97 -10.54 -41.78
N ASN A 512 -22.68 -9.65 -40.83
CA ASN A 512 -23.11 -8.25 -40.93
C ASN A 512 -22.48 -7.54 -42.15
N GLU A 513 -21.20 -7.77 -42.44
CA GLU A 513 -20.54 -7.18 -43.62
C GLU A 513 -21.03 -7.80 -44.92
N LEU A 514 -21.26 -9.12 -44.96
CA LEU A 514 -21.92 -9.76 -46.09
C LEU A 514 -23.31 -9.16 -46.32
N SER A 515 -24.11 -8.96 -45.27
CA SER A 515 -25.42 -8.30 -45.39
C SER A 515 -25.33 -6.92 -46.05
N LYS A 516 -24.32 -6.12 -45.69
CA LYS A 516 -24.07 -4.81 -46.30
C LYS A 516 -23.69 -4.95 -47.78
N LEU A 517 -22.80 -5.89 -48.12
CA LEU A 517 -22.38 -6.12 -49.50
C LEU A 517 -23.55 -6.60 -50.37
N TYR A 518 -24.37 -7.53 -49.87
CA TYR A 518 -25.56 -8.00 -50.59
C TYR A 518 -26.63 -6.90 -50.74
N SER A 519 -26.79 -6.01 -49.76
CA SER A 519 -27.72 -4.88 -49.89
C SER A 519 -27.31 -3.83 -50.94
N LYS A 520 -26.04 -3.78 -51.34
CA LYS A 520 -25.54 -2.88 -52.40
C LYS A 520 -25.76 -3.43 -53.81
N ILE A 521 -26.23 -4.68 -53.94
CA ILE A 521 -26.45 -5.31 -55.25
C ILE A 521 -27.82 -4.86 -55.76
N ASN A 522 -27.83 -4.13 -56.88
CA ASN A 522 -29.05 -3.52 -57.43
C ASN A 522 -29.91 -4.48 -58.26
N GLN A 523 -29.31 -5.50 -58.88
CA GLN A 523 -29.99 -6.43 -59.78
C GLN A 523 -29.40 -7.84 -59.67
N PHE A 524 -30.28 -8.84 -59.57
CA PHE A 524 -29.93 -10.25 -59.64
C PHE A 524 -30.48 -10.87 -60.93
N SER A 525 -29.63 -11.60 -61.65
CA SER A 525 -30.09 -12.60 -62.62
C SER A 525 -30.61 -13.84 -61.90
N ASN A 526 -31.45 -14.67 -62.55
CA ASN A 526 -31.92 -15.95 -61.99
C ASN A 526 -30.73 -16.84 -61.56
N ALA A 527 -29.73 -17.02 -62.43
CA ALA A 527 -28.50 -17.75 -62.06
C ALA A 527 -27.67 -17.03 -60.98
N GLY A 528 -27.66 -15.70 -60.93
CA GLY A 528 -27.00 -14.92 -59.88
C GLY A 528 -27.66 -15.08 -58.50
N GLY A 529 -29.00 -15.12 -58.46
CA GLY A 529 -29.79 -15.43 -57.26
C GLY A 529 -29.54 -16.86 -56.78
N MET A 530 -29.54 -17.84 -57.70
CA MET A 530 -29.17 -19.22 -57.40
C MET A 530 -27.74 -19.34 -56.84
N GLN A 531 -26.76 -18.63 -57.42
CA GLN A 531 -25.37 -18.64 -56.93
C GLN A 531 -25.26 -18.05 -55.52
N ALA A 532 -25.95 -16.92 -55.26
CA ALA A 532 -25.97 -16.30 -53.94
C ALA A 532 -26.60 -17.23 -52.88
N CYS A 533 -27.69 -17.93 -53.22
CA CYS A 533 -28.30 -18.91 -52.35
C CYS A 533 -27.37 -20.09 -52.07
N LEU A 534 -26.66 -20.60 -53.09
CA LEU A 534 -25.67 -21.68 -52.94
C LEU A 534 -24.54 -21.25 -51.99
N ASP A 535 -23.98 -20.06 -52.19
CA ASP A 535 -22.83 -19.58 -51.41
C ASP A 535 -23.19 -19.29 -49.95
N LEU A 536 -24.35 -18.67 -49.68
CA LEU A 536 -24.83 -18.39 -48.32
C LEU A 536 -25.25 -19.67 -47.58
N ASN A 537 -25.88 -20.62 -48.26
CA ASN A 537 -26.23 -21.92 -47.67
C ASN A 537 -24.98 -22.76 -47.39
N ALA A 538 -23.95 -22.67 -48.25
CA ALA A 538 -22.66 -23.29 -48.00
C ALA A 538 -21.99 -22.73 -46.73
N LEU A 539 -22.02 -21.41 -46.52
CA LEU A 539 -21.53 -20.79 -45.27
C LEU A 539 -22.36 -21.23 -44.05
N GLN A 540 -23.68 -21.23 -44.15
CA GLN A 540 -24.58 -21.64 -43.06
C GLN A 540 -24.30 -23.06 -42.60
N LYS A 541 -24.21 -24.01 -43.53
CA LYS A 541 -23.91 -25.42 -43.23
C LYS A 541 -22.47 -25.65 -42.78
N SER A 542 -21.53 -24.81 -43.21
CA SER A 542 -20.12 -24.93 -42.80
C SER A 542 -19.89 -24.51 -41.35
N PHE A 543 -20.66 -23.55 -40.84
CA PHE A 543 -20.46 -22.96 -39.52
C PHE A 543 -21.63 -23.17 -38.55
N GLU A 544 -22.54 -24.10 -38.83
CA GLU A 544 -23.77 -24.33 -38.05
C GLU A 544 -23.53 -24.48 -36.54
N ARG A 545 -22.44 -25.13 -36.14
CA ARG A 545 -22.08 -25.33 -34.72
C ARG A 545 -21.30 -24.16 -34.09
N CYS A 546 -20.68 -23.32 -34.90
CA CYS A 546 -19.88 -22.17 -34.45
C CYS A 546 -20.65 -20.84 -34.49
N MET A 547 -21.82 -20.81 -35.11
CA MET A 547 -22.66 -19.61 -35.21
C MET A 547 -23.64 -19.53 -34.04
N ASP A 548 -23.74 -18.35 -33.43
CA ASP A 548 -24.81 -18.04 -32.49
C ASP A 548 -26.18 -18.02 -33.20
N SER A 549 -27.26 -18.26 -32.46
CA SER A 549 -28.64 -18.25 -32.98
C SER A 549 -28.97 -16.97 -33.76
N ASP A 550 -28.51 -15.83 -33.25
CA ASP A 550 -28.74 -14.51 -33.84
C ASP A 550 -28.02 -14.34 -35.18
N THR A 551 -26.79 -14.85 -35.26
CA THR A 551 -26.00 -14.80 -36.49
C THR A 551 -26.60 -15.73 -37.55
N SER A 552 -27.11 -16.90 -37.14
CA SER A 552 -27.85 -17.82 -38.02
C SER A 552 -29.14 -17.18 -38.56
N ASN A 553 -29.88 -16.48 -37.71
CA ASN A 553 -31.11 -15.80 -38.10
C ASN A 553 -30.85 -14.65 -39.08
N LYS A 554 -29.81 -13.84 -38.85
CA LYS A 554 -29.38 -12.79 -39.79
C LYS A 554 -28.98 -13.36 -41.15
N LEU A 555 -28.29 -14.50 -41.17
CA LEU A 555 -27.93 -15.15 -42.43
C LEU A 555 -29.17 -15.64 -43.19
N LYS A 556 -30.16 -16.21 -42.50
CA LYS A 556 -31.47 -16.56 -43.07
C LYS A 556 -32.24 -15.33 -43.58
N GLU A 557 -32.16 -14.21 -42.88
CA GLU A 557 -32.75 -12.94 -43.33
C GLU A 557 -32.11 -12.46 -44.64
N ILE A 558 -30.78 -12.55 -44.79
CA ILE A 558 -30.10 -12.23 -46.05
C ILE A 558 -30.60 -13.13 -47.18
N ILE A 559 -30.72 -14.44 -46.92
CA ILE A 559 -31.21 -15.41 -47.89
C ILE A 559 -32.64 -15.05 -48.34
N SER A 560 -33.50 -14.62 -47.41
CA SER A 560 -34.88 -14.21 -47.73
C SER A 560 -35.00 -12.95 -48.59
N LYS A 561 -33.96 -12.11 -48.63
CA LYS A 561 -33.92 -10.88 -49.46
C LYS A 561 -33.52 -11.14 -50.91
N ILE A 562 -33.11 -12.36 -51.25
CA ILE A 562 -32.74 -12.74 -52.61
C ILE A 562 -34.00 -13.14 -53.40
N PRO A 563 -34.17 -12.67 -54.65
CA PRO A 563 -35.29 -13.08 -55.50
C PRO A 563 -35.33 -14.60 -55.68
N ASP A 564 -36.54 -15.19 -55.65
CA ASP A 564 -36.81 -16.61 -55.91
C ASP A 564 -36.02 -17.61 -55.03
N ALA A 565 -35.56 -17.17 -53.85
CA ALA A 565 -34.72 -17.96 -52.95
C ALA A 565 -35.32 -19.32 -52.55
N ALA A 566 -36.64 -19.40 -52.34
CA ALA A 566 -37.31 -20.66 -51.99
C ALA A 566 -37.23 -21.70 -53.13
N GLU A 567 -37.47 -21.27 -54.37
CA GLU A 567 -37.40 -22.14 -55.56
C GLU A 567 -35.97 -22.57 -55.87
N HIS A 568 -35.00 -21.70 -55.59
CA HIS A 568 -33.58 -22.00 -55.79
C HIS A 568 -33.03 -22.99 -54.76
N ILE A 569 -33.44 -22.88 -53.49
CA ILE A 569 -32.99 -23.78 -52.41
C ILE A 569 -33.55 -25.20 -52.58
N GLU A 570 -34.77 -25.33 -53.10
CA GLU A 570 -35.43 -26.63 -53.36
C GLU A 570 -34.93 -27.33 -54.64
N SER A 571 -34.10 -26.67 -55.45
CA SER A 571 -33.52 -27.29 -56.64
C SER A 571 -32.58 -28.46 -56.29
N ASN A 572 -32.88 -29.66 -56.78
CA ASN A 572 -32.03 -30.85 -56.65
C ASN A 572 -30.58 -30.60 -57.14
N GLY A 573 -30.38 -29.72 -58.13
CA GLY A 573 -29.05 -29.35 -58.61
C GLY A 573 -28.23 -28.55 -57.59
N LEU A 574 -28.87 -27.70 -56.78
CA LEU A 574 -28.20 -26.88 -55.77
C LEU A 574 -27.78 -27.73 -54.57
N THR A 575 -28.62 -28.69 -54.16
CA THR A 575 -28.30 -29.65 -53.10
C THR A 575 -27.16 -30.59 -53.49
N ASP A 576 -27.11 -31.07 -54.74
CA ASP A 576 -26.00 -31.88 -55.25
C ASP A 576 -24.68 -31.10 -55.30
N MET A 577 -24.69 -29.86 -55.83
CA MET A 577 -23.52 -28.99 -55.87
C MET A 577 -22.98 -28.66 -54.46
N LEU A 578 -23.88 -28.42 -53.51
CA LEU A 578 -23.54 -28.18 -52.12
C LEU A 578 -22.96 -29.43 -51.44
N ASN A 579 -23.49 -30.62 -51.71
CA ASN A 579 -22.94 -31.88 -51.18
C ASN A 579 -21.54 -32.19 -51.72
N ILE A 580 -21.29 -31.92 -53.01
CA ILE A 580 -19.96 -32.03 -53.62
C ILE A 580 -18.97 -31.08 -52.93
N PHE A 581 -19.39 -29.83 -52.69
CA PHE A 581 -18.57 -28.84 -51.99
C PHE A 581 -18.23 -29.26 -50.55
N LEU A 582 -19.22 -29.69 -49.77
CA LEU A 582 -19.01 -30.16 -48.39
C LEU A 582 -18.06 -31.36 -48.34
N LYS A 583 -18.12 -32.26 -49.33
CA LYS A 583 -17.19 -33.39 -49.45
C LYS A 583 -15.76 -32.94 -49.75
N GLN A 584 -15.58 -31.92 -50.60
CA GLN A 584 -14.26 -31.36 -50.92
C GLN A 584 -13.64 -30.64 -49.71
N MET A 585 -14.42 -29.86 -48.97
CA MET A 585 -13.95 -29.07 -47.83
C MET A 585 -13.97 -29.83 -46.49
N LYS A 586 -14.39 -31.10 -46.47
CA LYS A 586 -14.59 -31.91 -45.25
C LYS A 586 -13.44 -31.82 -44.25
N ARG A 587 -12.19 -31.84 -44.71
CA ARG A 587 -10.99 -31.79 -43.83
C ARG A 587 -10.92 -30.50 -43.00
N TYR A 588 -11.36 -29.38 -43.55
CA TYR A 588 -11.40 -28.09 -42.85
C TYR A 588 -12.69 -27.89 -42.05
N LEU A 589 -13.77 -28.57 -42.44
CA LEU A 589 -15.04 -28.48 -41.73
C LEU A 589 -15.06 -29.29 -40.43
N ILE A 590 -14.29 -30.39 -40.36
CA ILE A 590 -14.16 -31.20 -39.14
C ILE A 590 -13.66 -30.35 -37.97
N SER A 591 -12.69 -29.46 -38.17
CA SER A 591 -12.18 -28.60 -37.08
C SER A 591 -13.28 -27.74 -36.46
N PHE A 592 -14.28 -27.31 -37.24
CA PHE A 592 -15.41 -26.53 -36.72
C PHE A 592 -16.52 -27.40 -36.11
N GLN A 593 -16.49 -28.72 -36.34
CA GLN A 593 -17.48 -29.66 -35.78
C GLN A 593 -17.14 -30.08 -34.35
N ASP A 594 -15.86 -30.04 -33.99
CA ASP A 594 -15.33 -30.40 -32.67
C ASP A 594 -15.40 -29.24 -31.65
N VAL A 595 -15.78 -28.05 -32.10
CA VAL A 595 -16.00 -26.88 -31.23
C VAL A 595 -17.29 -27.11 -30.43
N GLN A 596 -17.14 -27.57 -29.19
CA GLN A 596 -18.27 -27.69 -28.26
C GLN A 596 -18.75 -26.29 -27.86
N GLN A 597 -20.07 -26.06 -27.90
CA GLN A 597 -20.73 -24.98 -27.17
C GLN A 597 -20.56 -25.26 -25.67
N GLN A 598 -19.38 -24.97 -25.12
CA GLN A 598 -19.22 -24.96 -23.68
C GLN A 598 -19.95 -23.71 -23.17
N HIS A 599 -21.15 -23.91 -22.67
CA HIS A 599 -21.82 -22.94 -21.83
C HIS A 599 -20.91 -22.65 -20.63
N THR A 600 -20.15 -21.56 -20.69
CA THR A 600 -19.49 -20.98 -19.52
C THR A 600 -20.53 -20.19 -18.74
N GLU A 601 -21.00 -20.76 -17.63
CA GLU A 601 -21.41 -19.99 -16.45
C GLU A 601 -20.21 -19.20 -15.89
#